data_AF-A0A952PQP4-F1
#
_entry.id   AF-A0A952PQP4-F1
#
_cell.length_a   1.000
_cell.length_b   1.000
_cell.length_c   1.000
_cell.angle_alpha   90.00
_cell.angle_beta   90.00
_cell.angle_gamma   90.00
#
_symmetry.space_group_name_H-M   'P 1'
#
loop_
_entity.id
_entity.type
_entity.pdbx_description
1 polymer ?
#
loop_
_entity_poly.entity_id
_entity_poly.type
_entity_poly.pdbx_seq_one_letter_code
_entity_poly.pdbx_strand_id
1 'polypeptide(L)'
;MPTQKKFHQLYIGLVTEDKERLAQKAKAKDLTSTELAREAIRWYLDYHEKTGGKAKEAEISQAIRCATEGLIKAINSGVDRICKMLARQGRAIGTLYELSWMSLPDDENARKAFEAAVTRAKQRMARHVENDEREIAETMKKVVNS
;
A
#
# COMPACT_ATOMS: atom_id res chain seq x y z
N MET A 1 30.50 -2.82 -39.20
CA MET A 1 30.37 -1.86 -40.32
C MET A 1 29.42 -0.75 -39.89
N PRO A 2 29.78 0.54 -39.98
CA PRO A 2 28.86 1.63 -39.64
C PRO A 2 27.70 1.63 -40.63
N THR A 3 26.47 1.56 -40.12
CA THR A 3 25.24 1.64 -40.91
C THR A 3 25.23 2.96 -41.69
N GLN A 4 25.15 2.90 -43.02
CA GLN A 4 25.00 4.10 -43.85
C GLN A 4 23.76 4.87 -43.39
N LYS A 5 23.95 6.14 -43.00
CA LYS A 5 22.85 7.03 -42.63
C LYS A 5 22.02 7.32 -43.89
N LYS A 6 20.87 6.67 -44.03
CA LYS A 6 19.88 6.98 -45.07
C LYS A 6 19.05 8.19 -44.62
N PHE A 7 19.24 9.33 -45.28
CA PHE A 7 18.42 10.51 -45.06
C PHE A 7 17.16 10.42 -45.92
N HIS A 8 16.00 10.70 -45.33
CA HIS A 8 14.72 10.77 -46.04
C HIS A 8 14.30 12.24 -46.14
N GLN A 9 13.98 12.69 -47.34
CA GLN A 9 13.39 14.01 -47.54
C GLN A 9 11.90 13.96 -47.22
N LEU A 10 11.45 14.86 -46.36
CA LEU A 10 10.04 15.05 -46.01
C LEU A 10 9.63 16.44 -46.50
N TYR A 11 8.57 16.50 -47.30
CA TYR A 11 7.97 17.76 -47.74
C TYR A 11 6.73 18.02 -46.89
N ILE A 12 6.70 19.17 -46.21
CA ILE A 12 5.63 19.53 -45.27
C ILE A 12 5.05 20.87 -45.71
N GLY A 13 3.73 20.90 -45.88
CA GLY A 13 2.99 22.13 -46.12
C GLY A 13 2.82 22.91 -44.81
N LEU A 14 3.43 24.10 -44.75
CA LEU A 14 3.26 25.04 -43.64
C LEU A 14 2.59 26.31 -44.16
N VAL A 15 1.71 26.88 -43.34
CA VAL A 15 1.10 28.21 -43.57
C VAL A 15 2.20 29.27 -43.56
N THR A 16 2.01 30.35 -44.30
CA THR A 16 3.00 31.41 -44.50
C THR A 16 3.50 32.00 -43.19
N GLU A 17 2.60 32.26 -42.24
CA GLU A 17 2.93 32.78 -40.91
C GLU A 17 3.84 31.83 -40.11
N ASP A 18 3.56 30.52 -40.15
CA ASP A 18 4.36 29.52 -39.43
C ASP A 18 5.75 29.34 -40.03
N LYS A 19 5.87 29.48 -41.36
CA LYS A 19 7.18 29.50 -42.03
C LYS A 19 8.04 30.67 -41.55
N GLU A 20 7.44 31.85 -41.42
CA GLU A 20 8.13 33.04 -40.93
C GLU A 20 8.53 32.89 -39.47
N ARG A 21 7.63 32.37 -38.61
CA ARG A 21 7.94 32.09 -37.20
C ARG A 21 9.05 31.06 -37.03
N LEU A 22 9.06 30.01 -37.85
CA LEU A 22 10.12 29.00 -37.84
C LEU A 22 11.46 29.60 -38.28
N ALA A 23 11.47 30.41 -39.34
CA ALA A 23 12.67 31.08 -39.84
C ALA A 23 13.23 32.08 -38.82
N GLN A 24 12.37 32.85 -38.14
CA GLN A 24 12.77 33.78 -37.08
C GLN A 24 13.39 33.05 -35.88
N LYS A 25 12.77 31.96 -35.43
CA LYS A 25 13.30 31.13 -34.33
C LYS A 25 14.59 30.41 -34.70
N ALA A 26 14.74 29.99 -35.96
CA ALA A 26 15.97 29.37 -36.44
C ALA A 26 17.12 30.38 -36.44
N LYS A 27 16.86 31.60 -36.94
CA LYS A 27 17.82 32.72 -36.88
C LYS A 27 18.20 33.09 -35.44
N ALA A 28 17.24 33.15 -34.52
CA ALA A 28 17.52 33.49 -33.12
C ALA A 28 18.40 32.46 -32.39
N LYS A 29 18.49 31.24 -32.91
CA LYS A 29 19.31 30.14 -32.36
C LYS A 29 20.55 29.81 -33.19
N ASP A 30 20.82 30.59 -34.24
CA ASP A 30 21.90 30.32 -35.21
C ASP A 30 21.85 28.91 -35.83
N LEU A 31 20.63 28.40 -36.06
CA LEU A 31 20.38 27.08 -36.63
C LEU A 31 19.73 27.18 -38.01
N THR A 32 19.89 26.13 -38.83
CA THR A 32 19.09 26.01 -40.05
C THR A 32 17.65 25.63 -39.71
N SER A 33 16.70 26.06 -40.54
CA SER A 33 15.28 25.69 -40.41
C SER A 33 15.07 24.17 -40.31
N THR A 34 15.88 23.40 -41.03
CA THR A 34 15.84 21.93 -41.03
C THR A 34 16.36 21.32 -39.73
N GLU A 35 17.39 21.91 -39.10
CA GLU A 35 17.91 21.46 -37.81
C GLU A 35 16.93 21.78 -36.69
N LEU A 36 16.36 22.98 -36.68
CA LEU A 36 15.34 23.36 -35.73
C LEU A 36 14.10 22.45 -35.83
N ALA A 37 13.67 22.12 -37.06
CA ALA A 37 12.58 21.18 -37.28
C ALA A 37 12.92 19.78 -36.76
N ARG A 38 14.16 19.31 -36.94
CA ARG A 38 14.62 18.01 -36.42
C ARG A 38 14.61 17.98 -34.89
N GLU A 39 15.07 19.05 -34.24
CA GLU A 39 15.01 19.17 -32.78
C GLU A 39 13.56 19.20 -32.27
N ALA A 40 12.69 19.95 -32.93
CA ALA A 40 11.27 20.03 -32.56
C ALA A 40 10.58 18.66 -32.68
N ILE A 41 10.85 17.91 -33.75
CA ILE A 41 10.30 16.55 -33.93
C ILE A 41 10.82 15.60 -32.84
N ARG A 42 12.12 15.63 -32.53
CA ARG A 42 12.69 14.82 -31.43
C ARG A 42 12.06 15.18 -30.09
N TRP A 43 11.96 16.46 -29.81
CA TRP A 43 11.35 16.94 -28.57
C TRP A 43 9.88 16.50 -28.46
N TYR A 44 9.13 16.55 -29.57
CA TYR A 44 7.74 16.10 -29.61
C TYR A 44 7.62 14.60 -29.32
N LEU A 45 8.47 13.77 -29.95
CA LEU A 45 8.50 12.33 -29.70
C LEU A 45 8.85 12.01 -28.24
N ASP A 46 9.93 12.60 -27.73
CA ASP A 46 10.36 12.44 -26.33
C ASP A 46 9.26 12.90 -25.36
N TYR A 47 8.58 14.00 -25.66
CA TYR A 47 7.49 14.52 -24.85
C TYR A 47 6.30 13.56 -24.83
N HIS A 48 5.92 13.01 -25.99
CA HIS A 48 4.78 12.10 -26.10
C HIS A 48 5.07 10.74 -25.45
N GLU A 49 6.30 10.23 -25.55
CA GLU A 49 6.76 9.04 -24.85
C GLU A 49 6.73 9.23 -23.32
N LYS A 50 7.25 10.37 -22.83
CA LYS A 50 7.26 10.70 -21.40
C LYS A 50 5.86 10.98 -20.86
N THR A 51 4.97 11.58 -21.64
CA THR A 51 3.63 11.96 -21.18
C THR A 51 2.66 10.78 -21.25
N GLY A 52 2.79 9.91 -22.27
CA GLY A 52 2.03 8.66 -22.37
C GLY A 52 2.32 7.68 -21.22
N GLY A 53 3.58 7.60 -20.79
CA GLY A 53 3.95 6.81 -19.60
C GLY A 53 3.36 7.37 -18.30
N LYS A 54 3.41 8.70 -18.11
CA LYS A 54 2.91 9.36 -16.89
C LYS A 54 1.41 9.20 -16.66
N ALA A 55 0.60 9.22 -17.72
CA ALA A 55 -0.84 9.01 -17.59
C ALA A 55 -1.15 7.60 -17.06
N LYS A 56 -0.48 6.59 -17.63
CA LYS A 56 -0.63 5.20 -17.20
C LYS A 56 -0.08 4.96 -15.78
N GLU A 57 1.05 5.56 -15.44
CA GLU A 57 1.61 5.52 -14.08
C GLU A 57 0.70 6.19 -13.05
N ALA A 58 0.07 7.31 -13.41
CA ALA A 58 -0.89 8.00 -12.55
C ALA A 58 -2.15 7.15 -12.31
N GLU A 59 -2.69 6.51 -13.34
CA GLU A 59 -3.83 5.59 -13.21
C GLU A 59 -3.49 4.38 -12.32
N ILE A 60 -2.30 3.79 -12.51
CA ILE A 60 -1.82 2.66 -11.68
C ILE A 60 -1.63 3.11 -10.23
N SER A 61 -1.02 4.27 -10.01
CA SER A 61 -0.83 4.83 -8.66
C SER A 61 -2.15 5.10 -7.96
N GLN A 62 -3.13 5.65 -8.68
CA GLN A 62 -4.48 5.89 -8.17
C GLN A 62 -5.17 4.57 -7.81
N ALA A 63 -5.08 3.55 -8.67
CA ALA A 63 -5.67 2.24 -8.41
C ALA A 63 -5.05 1.56 -7.18
N ILE A 64 -3.73 1.60 -7.04
CA ILE A 64 -3.01 1.08 -5.87
C ILE A 64 -3.46 1.82 -4.61
N ARG A 65 -3.56 3.15 -4.67
CA ARG A 65 -4.03 3.95 -3.54
C ARG A 65 -5.44 3.57 -3.12
N CYS A 66 -6.38 3.50 -4.05
CA CYS A 66 -7.76 3.11 -3.77
C CYS A 66 -7.86 1.70 -3.17
N ALA A 67 -7.10 0.74 -3.71
CA ALA A 67 -7.06 -0.63 -3.17
C ALA A 67 -6.49 -0.65 -1.74
N THR A 68 -5.42 0.09 -1.50
CA THR A 68 -4.78 0.19 -0.18
C THR A 68 -5.71 0.83 0.85
N GLU A 69 -6.42 1.91 0.48
CA GLU A 69 -7.41 2.55 1.34
C GLU A 69 -8.57 1.60 1.69
N GLY A 70 -9.02 0.77 0.74
CA GLY A 70 -10.02 -0.27 0.98
C GLY A 70 -9.54 -1.33 1.98
N LEU A 71 -8.31 -1.81 1.83
CA LEU A 71 -7.69 -2.78 2.75
C LEU A 71 -7.56 -2.20 4.17
N ILE A 72 -7.05 -0.97 4.29
CA ILE A 72 -6.91 -0.30 5.60
C ILE A 72 -8.26 -0.16 6.29
N LYS A 73 -9.31 0.26 5.56
CA LYS A 73 -10.67 0.37 6.12
C LYS A 73 -11.19 -0.98 6.60
N ALA A 74 -11.02 -2.04 5.80
CA ALA A 74 -11.45 -3.39 6.15
C ALA A 74 -10.74 -3.90 7.41
N ILE A 75 -9.41 -3.73 7.49
CA ILE A 75 -8.60 -4.11 8.65
C ILE A 75 -9.06 -3.35 9.89
N ASN A 76 -9.16 -2.02 9.81
CA ASN A 76 -9.58 -1.21 10.96
C ASN A 76 -10.99 -1.56 11.44
N SER A 77 -11.93 -1.81 10.52
CA SER A 77 -13.29 -2.25 10.88
C SER A 77 -13.30 -3.63 11.53
N GLY A 78 -12.45 -4.55 11.07
CA GLY A 78 -12.28 -5.88 11.67
C GLY A 78 -11.70 -5.78 13.08
N VAL A 79 -10.65 -4.98 13.26
CA VAL A 79 -10.00 -4.76 14.56
C VAL A 79 -10.96 -4.13 15.57
N ASP A 80 -11.70 -3.08 15.20
CA ASP A 80 -12.67 -2.43 16.10
C ASP A 80 -13.74 -3.42 16.59
N ARG A 81 -14.24 -4.28 15.69
CA ARG A 81 -15.21 -5.33 16.05
C ARG A 81 -14.62 -6.33 17.04
N ILE A 82 -13.39 -6.80 16.80
CA ILE A 82 -12.70 -7.74 17.68
C ILE A 82 -12.47 -7.10 19.05
N CYS A 83 -11.99 -5.85 19.11
CA CYS A 83 -11.79 -5.11 20.35
C CYS A 83 -13.09 -4.97 21.16
N LYS A 84 -14.21 -4.64 20.51
CA LYS A 84 -15.53 -4.57 21.15
C LYS A 84 -16.00 -5.92 21.70
N MET A 85 -15.78 -6.99 20.95
CA MET A 85 -16.11 -8.35 21.41
C MET A 85 -15.26 -8.75 22.62
N LEU A 86 -13.94 -8.50 22.58
CA LEU A 86 -13.03 -8.76 23.68
C LEU A 86 -13.39 -7.95 24.93
N ALA A 87 -13.73 -6.67 24.79
CA ALA A 87 -14.16 -5.83 25.91
C ALA A 87 -15.45 -6.39 26.57
N ARG A 88 -16.40 -6.87 25.76
CA ARG A 88 -17.64 -7.48 26.27
C ARG A 88 -17.36 -8.79 27.01
N GLN A 89 -16.50 -9.64 26.46
CA GLN A 89 -16.09 -10.90 27.09
C GLN A 89 -15.33 -10.64 28.39
N GLY A 90 -14.40 -9.68 28.40
CA GLY A 90 -13.66 -9.28 29.59
C GLY A 90 -14.59 -8.82 30.72
N ARG A 91 -15.62 -8.03 30.39
CA ARG A 91 -16.63 -7.61 31.37
C ARG A 91 -17.44 -8.79 31.92
N ALA A 92 -17.90 -9.69 31.06
CA ALA A 92 -18.66 -10.87 31.48
C ALA A 92 -17.83 -11.78 32.41
N ILE A 93 -16.58 -12.04 32.05
CA ILE A 93 -15.66 -12.85 32.86
C ILE A 93 -15.36 -12.16 34.19
N GLY A 94 -15.14 -10.84 34.19
CA GLY A 94 -14.94 -10.06 35.42
C GLY A 94 -16.14 -10.16 36.37
N THR A 95 -17.36 -10.03 35.86
CA THR A 95 -18.57 -10.19 36.69
C THR A 95 -18.70 -11.61 37.25
N LEU A 96 -18.38 -12.65 36.47
CA LEU A 96 -18.37 -14.03 36.97
C LEU A 96 -17.32 -14.25 38.06
N TYR A 97 -16.14 -13.65 37.91
CA TYR A 97 -15.10 -13.66 38.93
C TYR A 97 -15.58 -13.03 40.22
N GLU A 98 -16.17 -11.83 40.16
CA GLU A 98 -16.71 -11.12 41.32
C GLU A 98 -17.83 -11.91 42.00
N LEU A 99 -18.79 -12.45 41.22
CA LEU A 99 -19.87 -13.28 41.76
C LEU A 99 -19.33 -14.53 42.46
N SER A 100 -18.37 -15.21 41.83
CA SER A 100 -17.75 -16.41 42.39
C SER A 100 -16.99 -16.09 43.68
N TRP A 101 -16.30 -14.94 43.72
CA TRP A 101 -15.60 -14.47 44.90
C TRP A 101 -16.55 -14.12 46.05
N MET A 102 -17.65 -13.43 45.76
CA MET A 102 -18.68 -13.08 46.74
C MET A 102 -19.45 -14.30 47.26
N SER A 103 -19.46 -15.40 46.51
CA SER A 103 -20.13 -16.65 46.88
C SER A 103 -19.24 -17.60 47.70
N LEU A 104 -17.97 -17.25 47.93
CA LEU A 104 -17.07 -18.06 48.76
C LEU A 104 -17.51 -18.01 50.23
N PRO A 105 -17.38 -19.13 50.97
CA PRO A 105 -17.48 -19.11 52.42
C PRO A 105 -16.48 -18.13 53.02
N ASP A 106 -16.81 -17.55 54.19
CA ASP A 106 -15.94 -16.64 54.94
C ASP A 106 -14.81 -17.42 55.66
N ASP A 107 -14.05 -18.17 54.88
CA ASP A 107 -12.88 -18.96 55.29
C ASP A 107 -11.66 -18.50 54.47
N GLU A 108 -10.58 -18.19 55.19
CA GLU A 108 -9.32 -17.75 54.61
C GLU A 108 -8.70 -18.84 53.70
N ASN A 109 -8.93 -20.13 54.01
CA ASN A 109 -8.48 -21.23 53.18
C ASN A 109 -9.24 -21.30 51.85
N ALA A 110 -10.54 -21.01 51.85
CA ALA A 110 -11.35 -20.99 50.64
C ALA A 110 -10.92 -19.87 49.68
N ARG A 111 -10.60 -18.69 50.22
CA ARG A 111 -10.07 -17.55 49.45
C ARG A 111 -8.70 -17.87 48.83
N LYS A 112 -7.78 -18.45 49.61
CA LYS A 112 -6.45 -18.88 49.12
C LYS A 112 -6.54 -19.95 48.03
N ALA A 113 -7.44 -20.93 48.19
CA ALA A 113 -7.66 -21.98 47.19
C ALA A 113 -8.19 -21.40 45.87
N PHE A 114 -9.09 -20.42 45.94
CA PHE A 114 -9.62 -19.73 44.76
C PHE A 114 -8.54 -18.92 44.02
N GLU A 115 -7.73 -18.14 44.74
CA GLU A 115 -6.61 -17.39 44.13
C GLU A 115 -5.57 -18.31 43.47
N ALA A 116 -5.27 -19.45 44.09
CA ALA A 116 -4.37 -20.45 43.52
C ALA A 116 -4.95 -21.07 42.23
N ALA A 117 -6.26 -21.35 42.20
CA ALA A 117 -6.93 -21.86 41.01
C ALA A 117 -6.92 -20.83 39.86
N VAL A 118 -7.22 -19.56 40.17
CA VAL A 118 -7.18 -18.45 39.21
C VAL A 118 -5.78 -18.27 38.63
N THR A 119 -4.76 -18.34 39.47
CA THR A 119 -3.36 -18.22 39.03
C THR A 119 -2.96 -19.34 38.08
N ARG A 120 -3.33 -20.59 38.39
CA ARG A 120 -3.09 -21.74 37.51
C ARG A 120 -3.83 -21.61 36.18
N ALA A 121 -5.08 -21.13 36.20
CA ALA A 121 -5.86 -20.90 34.99
C ALA A 121 -5.20 -19.84 34.10
N LYS A 122 -4.79 -18.70 34.66
CA LYS A 122 -4.05 -17.64 33.95
C LYS A 122 -2.76 -18.18 33.30
N GLN A 123 -1.99 -18.97 34.03
CA GLN A 123 -0.76 -19.59 33.50
C GLN A 123 -1.04 -20.55 32.33
N ARG A 124 -2.09 -21.37 32.41
CA ARG A 124 -2.47 -22.26 31.29
C ARG A 124 -2.92 -21.46 30.08
N MET A 125 -3.73 -20.42 30.28
CA MET A 125 -4.17 -19.55 29.18
C MET A 125 -3.00 -18.86 28.48
N ALA A 126 -2.03 -18.32 29.24
CA ALA A 126 -0.83 -17.71 28.66
C ALA A 126 -0.05 -18.68 27.76
N ARG A 127 0.14 -19.92 28.20
CA ARG A 127 0.83 -20.95 27.41
C ARG A 127 0.08 -21.32 26.12
N HIS A 128 -1.26 -21.33 26.16
CA HIS A 128 -2.04 -21.58 24.95
C HIS A 128 -1.88 -20.45 23.93
N VAL A 129 -1.90 -19.18 24.37
CA VAL A 129 -1.67 -18.03 23.48
C VAL A 129 -0.30 -18.12 22.81
N GLU A 130 0.76 -18.42 23.56
CA GLU A 130 2.12 -18.58 22.99
C GLU A 130 2.18 -19.71 21.95
N ASN A 131 1.46 -20.81 22.16
CA ASN A 131 1.41 -21.93 21.21
C ASN A 131 0.63 -21.53 19.95
N ASP A 132 -0.51 -20.88 20.08
CA ASP A 132 -1.33 -20.42 18.95
C ASP A 132 -0.55 -19.41 18.09
N GLU A 133 0.16 -18.47 18.73
CA GLU A 133 1.05 -17.53 18.04
C GLU A 133 2.15 -18.24 17.25
N ARG A 134 2.76 -19.27 17.83
CA ARG A 134 3.78 -20.09 17.14
C ARG A 134 3.19 -20.82 15.93
N GLU A 135 2.03 -21.45 16.07
CA GLU A 135 1.36 -22.17 14.97
C GLU A 135 0.99 -21.24 13.82
N ILE A 136 0.48 -20.04 14.12
CA ILE A 136 0.17 -19.01 13.12
C ILE A 136 1.46 -18.55 12.42
N ALA A 137 2.53 -18.29 13.17
CA ALA A 137 3.81 -17.88 12.61
C ALA A 137 4.42 -18.95 11.68
N GLU A 138 4.32 -20.23 12.04
CA GLU A 138 4.75 -21.35 11.19
C GLU A 138 3.93 -21.47 9.92
N THR A 139 2.61 -21.28 10.02
CA THR A 139 1.71 -21.33 8.86
C THR A 139 1.99 -20.17 7.90
N MET A 140 2.18 -18.96 8.42
CA MET A 140 2.55 -17.78 7.61
C MET A 140 3.88 -17.98 6.88
N LYS A 141 4.90 -18.54 7.55
CA LYS A 141 6.19 -18.84 6.91
C LYS A 141 6.07 -19.80 5.73
N LYS A 142 5.19 -20.80 5.80
CA LYS A 142 4.95 -21.75 4.70
C LYS A 142 4.33 -21.08 3.48
N VAL A 143 3.40 -20.14 3.69
CA VAL A 143 2.72 -19.42 2.60
C VAL A 143 3.65 -18.43 1.90
N VAL A 144 4.56 -17.78 2.63
CA VAL A 144 5.50 -16.81 2.05
C VAL A 144 6.65 -17.48 1.27
N ASN A 145 6.99 -18.73 1.62
CA ASN A 145 8.05 -19.49 0.97
C ASN A 145 7.56 -20.42 -0.16
N SER A 146 6.25 -20.43 -0.47
CA SER A 146 5.66 -21.15 -1.61
C SER A 146 5.39 -20.19 -2.76
#